data_AF-A0AAT9J0T2-F1
#
_entry.id   AF-A0AAT9J0T2-F1
#
_cell.length_a   1.000
_cell.length_b   1.000
_cell.length_c   1.000
_cell.angle_alpha   90.00
_cell.angle_beta   90.00
_cell.angle_gamma   90.00
#
_symmetry.space_group_name_H-M   'P 1'
#
loop_
_entity.id
_entity.type
_entity.pdbx_description
1 polymer ?
#
loop_
_entity_poly.entity_id
_entity_poly.type
_entity_poly.pdbx_seq_one_letter_code
_entity_poly.pdbx_strand_id
1 'polypeptide(L)'
;MAVSPKKKSKVLSPEDKARAALQRRHRNEIRDIFTSVGFSRADGASDKEFTFMGFTSDFDDIFILENTIVLVEYTVRKESDISEHIKPKALLYEKILNNKSAFLDFARLSPLNIKSALADKYQNTNIELVIAYCSYNTVKVETKIQVPQVKYFDYSVVRYFKILTKTVRRSARSEVLAFLGIDYNRFAERALQNNPSPRDAFRGSVLPEAHSNFPSGYKVVSFYIHPAALLSRAYVLRRDGWRDRDGLYQRMIVRSKIDSVRKYLIETRRVFVNNIIVTLPSGTKVLDDQDNTIDPKTIQQTRPASIAIPSDFNSIGLIDGQHRVFSYYEGGSNEAVVSALRAQQNLLVTGIIYPESASADEKTKFEAGLFLEINSNQSNAKSELKQAINQIIRPFLADSIARDVLDALNDGTGALSDKFARQYFETEPLKTTSVVSYGLRPLVRPTSSSSAFQVMDRP
;
A
#
# COMPACT_ATOMS: atom_id res chain seq x y z
N MET A 1 23.18 -45.99 -35.42
CA MET A 1 22.57 -44.79 -34.81
C MET A 1 21.07 -45.03 -34.68
N ALA A 2 20.57 -45.32 -33.47
CA ALA A 2 19.14 -45.46 -33.23
C ALA A 2 18.53 -44.08 -32.97
N VAL A 3 17.57 -43.67 -33.80
CA VAL A 3 16.83 -42.42 -33.64
C VAL A 3 15.78 -42.61 -32.57
N SER A 4 15.95 -41.97 -31.43
CA SER A 4 14.96 -41.94 -30.34
C SER A 4 13.61 -41.41 -30.86
N PRO A 5 12.47 -42.07 -30.55
CA PRO A 5 11.18 -41.63 -31.05
C PRO A 5 10.80 -40.27 -30.44
N LYS A 6 10.46 -39.29 -31.29
CA LYS A 6 9.92 -37.99 -30.86
C LYS A 6 8.70 -38.22 -29.97
N LYS A 7 8.81 -37.88 -28.67
CA LYS A 7 7.68 -37.84 -27.73
C LYS A 7 6.56 -36.99 -28.36
N LYS A 8 5.43 -37.60 -28.70
CA LYS A 8 4.20 -36.88 -29.09
C LYS A 8 3.85 -35.89 -27.99
N SER A 9 3.70 -34.60 -28.31
CA SER A 9 3.31 -33.60 -27.32
C SER A 9 1.94 -33.97 -26.76
N LYS A 10 1.86 -34.09 -25.43
CA LYS A 10 0.61 -34.40 -24.72
C LYS A 10 -0.43 -33.33 -25.07
N VAL A 11 -1.54 -33.72 -25.69
CA VAL A 11 -2.65 -32.79 -25.97
C VAL A 11 -3.25 -32.40 -24.61
N LEU A 12 -3.05 -31.14 -24.22
CA LEU A 12 -3.59 -30.62 -22.96
C LEU A 12 -5.12 -30.66 -22.98
N SER A 13 -5.72 -31.13 -21.88
CA SER A 13 -7.16 -31.07 -21.67
C SER A 13 -7.65 -29.62 -21.69
N PRO A 14 -8.95 -29.35 -21.96
CA PRO A 14 -9.52 -28.01 -21.85
C PRO A 14 -9.27 -27.35 -20.48
N GLU A 15 -9.34 -28.15 -19.40
CA GLU A 15 -9.07 -27.69 -18.03
C GLU A 15 -7.60 -27.30 -17.83
N ASP A 16 -6.66 -28.12 -18.33
CA ASP A 16 -5.24 -27.80 -18.25
C ASP A 16 -4.89 -26.54 -19.05
N LYS A 17 -5.52 -26.35 -20.22
CA LYS A 17 -5.37 -25.12 -21.02
C LYS A 17 -5.90 -23.90 -20.27
N ALA A 18 -7.06 -24.01 -19.62
CA ALA A 18 -7.63 -22.92 -18.82
C ALA A 18 -6.73 -22.57 -17.63
N ARG A 19 -6.22 -23.56 -16.91
CA ARG A 19 -5.28 -23.37 -15.79
C ARG A 19 -3.97 -22.72 -16.25
N ALA A 20 -3.38 -23.17 -17.34
CA ALA A 20 -2.17 -22.58 -17.90
C ALA A 20 -2.39 -21.12 -18.36
N ALA A 21 -3.54 -20.83 -18.96
CA ALA A 21 -3.92 -19.47 -19.35
C ALA A 21 -4.10 -18.56 -18.13
N LEU A 22 -4.70 -19.07 -17.04
CA LEU A 22 -4.85 -18.36 -15.78
C LEU A 22 -3.49 -18.05 -15.14
N GLN A 23 -2.61 -19.05 -15.06
CA GLN A 23 -1.25 -18.88 -14.51
C GLN A 23 -0.45 -17.86 -15.31
N ARG A 24 -0.53 -17.90 -16.65
CA ARG A 24 0.11 -16.90 -17.51
C ARG A 24 -0.45 -15.50 -17.27
N ARG A 25 -1.77 -15.35 -17.15
CA ARG A 25 -2.41 -14.07 -16.87
C ARG A 25 -1.96 -13.51 -15.52
N HIS A 26 -1.98 -14.34 -14.48
CA HIS A 26 -1.53 -13.97 -13.13
C HIS A 26 -0.06 -13.51 -13.13
N ARG A 27 0.84 -14.29 -13.74
CA ARG A 27 2.25 -13.91 -13.90
C ARG A 27 2.43 -12.57 -14.61
N ASN A 28 1.71 -12.37 -15.71
CA ASN A 28 1.78 -11.10 -16.45
C ASN A 28 1.28 -9.92 -15.60
N GLU A 29 0.22 -10.10 -14.81
CA GLU A 29 -0.28 -9.03 -13.95
C GLU A 29 0.75 -8.61 -12.89
N ILE A 30 1.46 -9.55 -12.28
CA ILE A 30 2.51 -9.25 -11.30
C ILE A 30 3.73 -8.61 -11.97
N ARG A 31 4.15 -9.16 -13.11
CA ARG A 31 5.23 -8.58 -13.94
C ARG A 31 4.92 -7.14 -14.31
N ASP A 32 3.70 -6.84 -14.74
CA ASP A 32 3.24 -5.49 -15.08
C ASP A 32 3.33 -4.55 -13.87
N ILE A 33 2.98 -5.01 -12.67
CA ILE A 33 3.07 -4.20 -11.43
C ILE A 33 4.52 -3.82 -11.14
N PHE A 34 5.43 -4.79 -11.09
CA PHE A 34 6.84 -4.56 -10.76
C PHE A 34 7.53 -3.69 -11.83
N THR A 35 7.32 -3.99 -13.10
CA THR A 35 7.89 -3.20 -14.21
C THR A 35 7.35 -1.78 -14.25
N SER A 36 6.06 -1.57 -13.95
CA SER A 36 5.46 -0.22 -13.91
C SER A 36 6.09 0.71 -12.88
N VAL A 37 6.65 0.16 -11.80
CA VAL A 37 7.36 0.94 -10.77
C VAL A 37 8.88 0.97 -10.92
N GLY A 38 9.40 0.28 -11.94
CA GLY A 38 10.80 0.36 -12.39
C GLY A 38 11.66 -0.86 -12.12
N PHE A 39 11.13 -1.94 -11.56
CA PHE A 39 11.90 -3.18 -11.45
C PHE A 39 12.19 -3.78 -12.83
N SER A 40 13.40 -4.27 -13.03
CA SER A 40 13.78 -5.13 -14.14
C SER A 40 13.66 -6.59 -13.73
N ARG A 41 13.35 -7.47 -14.69
CA ARG A 41 13.32 -8.92 -14.45
C ARG A 41 14.66 -9.52 -14.85
N ALA A 42 15.23 -10.36 -13.99
CA ALA A 42 16.44 -11.13 -14.30
C ALA A 42 16.06 -12.39 -15.09
N ASP A 43 15.80 -12.24 -16.39
CA ASP A 43 15.29 -13.31 -17.26
C ASP A 43 16.14 -14.60 -17.24
N GLY A 44 17.46 -14.48 -17.08
CA GLY A 44 18.37 -15.62 -17.02
C GLY A 44 18.24 -16.48 -15.75
N ALA A 45 17.63 -15.93 -14.70
CA ALA A 45 17.51 -16.52 -13.38
C ALA A 45 16.11 -17.10 -13.09
N SER A 46 15.10 -16.69 -13.86
CA SER A 46 13.72 -17.21 -13.78
C SER A 46 13.65 -18.72 -14.07
N ASP A 47 12.86 -19.46 -13.30
CA ASP A 47 12.60 -20.89 -13.47
C ASP A 47 13.89 -21.75 -13.49
N LYS A 48 14.97 -21.28 -12.85
CA LYS A 48 16.24 -22.02 -12.73
C LYS A 48 16.27 -22.80 -11.44
N GLU A 49 16.32 -24.12 -11.56
CA GLU A 49 16.58 -25.00 -10.42
C GLU A 49 17.97 -24.71 -9.84
N PHE A 50 18.03 -24.59 -8.52
CA PHE A 50 19.25 -24.40 -7.77
C PHE A 50 19.21 -25.23 -6.49
N THR A 51 20.40 -25.52 -5.94
CA THR A 51 20.52 -26.12 -4.62
C THR A 51 21.30 -25.19 -3.71
N PHE A 52 20.68 -24.77 -2.61
CA PHE A 52 21.29 -23.89 -1.62
C PHE A 52 21.17 -24.52 -0.23
N MET A 53 22.31 -24.71 0.44
CA MET A 53 22.38 -25.32 1.78
C MET A 53 21.61 -26.65 1.92
N GLY A 54 21.65 -27.50 0.89
CA GLY A 54 21.00 -28.81 0.87
C GLY A 54 19.52 -28.81 0.46
N PHE A 55 18.96 -27.65 0.11
CA PHE A 55 17.58 -27.51 -0.38
C PHE A 55 17.57 -27.20 -1.87
N THR A 56 16.85 -28.02 -2.64
CA THR A 56 16.65 -27.81 -4.08
C THR A 56 15.31 -27.13 -4.33
N SER A 57 15.31 -26.03 -5.09
CA SER A 57 14.11 -25.30 -5.49
C SER A 57 14.42 -24.42 -6.70
N ASP A 58 13.41 -23.73 -7.19
CA ASP A 58 13.47 -22.64 -8.14
C ASP A 58 12.67 -21.43 -7.63
N PHE A 59 12.84 -20.29 -8.30
CA PHE A 59 11.92 -19.14 -8.21
C PHE A 59 11.41 -18.84 -9.62
N ASP A 60 10.12 -18.58 -9.76
CA ASP A 60 9.52 -18.30 -11.06
C ASP A 60 10.09 -17.02 -11.69
N ASP A 61 10.28 -15.96 -10.89
CA ASP A 61 10.87 -14.70 -11.33
C ASP A 61 11.76 -14.07 -10.26
N ILE A 62 12.75 -13.33 -10.71
CA ILE A 62 13.58 -12.47 -9.86
C ILE A 62 13.50 -11.05 -10.41
N PHE A 63 13.09 -10.11 -9.57
CA PHE A 63 13.01 -8.69 -9.91
C PHE A 63 14.06 -7.89 -9.17
N ILE A 64 14.67 -6.92 -9.87
CA ILE A 64 15.74 -6.09 -9.33
C ILE A 64 15.41 -4.62 -9.58
N LEU A 65 15.55 -3.80 -8.54
CA LEU A 65 15.48 -2.35 -8.62
C LEU A 65 16.54 -1.79 -7.68
N GLU A 66 17.54 -1.10 -8.23
CA GLU A 66 18.68 -0.59 -7.47
C GLU A 66 19.34 -1.71 -6.66
N ASN A 67 19.32 -1.60 -5.33
CA ASN A 67 19.85 -2.57 -4.38
C ASN A 67 18.77 -3.52 -3.81
N THR A 68 17.56 -3.52 -4.36
CA THR A 68 16.46 -4.38 -3.90
C THR A 68 16.26 -5.55 -4.85
N ILE A 69 16.24 -6.77 -4.31
CA ILE A 69 15.98 -8.01 -5.02
C ILE A 69 14.69 -8.63 -4.46
N VAL A 70 13.75 -8.95 -5.35
CA VAL A 70 12.51 -9.66 -5.00
C VAL A 70 12.51 -11.03 -5.68
N LEU A 71 12.54 -12.08 -4.87
CA LEU A 71 12.40 -13.48 -5.30
C LEU A 71 10.91 -13.82 -5.32
N VAL A 72 10.38 -14.20 -6.46
CA VAL A 72 8.94 -14.36 -6.66
C VAL A 72 8.56 -15.80 -6.90
N GLU A 73 7.52 -16.24 -6.18
CA GLU A 73 6.83 -17.52 -6.34
C GLU A 73 5.38 -17.28 -6.72
N TYR A 74 4.89 -17.85 -7.83
CA TYR A 74 3.50 -17.72 -8.26
C TYR A 74 2.68 -18.96 -7.94
N THR A 75 1.40 -18.76 -7.61
CA THR A 75 0.45 -19.87 -7.54
C THR A 75 -0.94 -19.48 -8.00
N VAL A 76 -1.64 -20.43 -8.62
CA VAL A 76 -3.08 -20.36 -8.94
C VAL A 76 -3.88 -21.45 -8.22
N ARG A 77 -3.27 -22.10 -7.21
CA ARG A 77 -3.94 -23.13 -6.42
C ARG A 77 -5.12 -22.55 -5.67
N LYS A 78 -6.15 -23.38 -5.46
CA LYS A 78 -7.31 -23.02 -4.64
C LYS A 78 -6.85 -22.70 -3.23
N GLU A 79 -7.61 -21.86 -2.54
CA GLU A 79 -7.29 -21.42 -1.18
C GLU A 79 -7.04 -22.59 -0.22
N SER A 80 -7.78 -23.69 -0.35
CA SER A 80 -7.59 -24.93 0.43
C SER A 80 -6.20 -25.54 0.28
N ASP A 81 -5.58 -25.39 -0.89
CA ASP A 81 -4.37 -26.13 -1.29
C ASP A 81 -3.12 -25.23 -1.26
N ILE A 82 -3.26 -23.95 -0.90
CA ILE A 82 -2.14 -23.01 -0.83
C ILE A 82 -1.14 -23.43 0.25
N SER A 83 -1.63 -23.93 1.39
CA SER A 83 -0.79 -24.28 2.52
C SER A 83 0.18 -25.43 2.18
N GLU A 84 -0.28 -26.41 1.40
CA GLU A 84 0.51 -27.53 0.90
C GLU A 84 1.61 -27.10 -0.08
N HIS A 85 1.43 -25.96 -0.75
CA HIS A 85 2.38 -25.42 -1.70
C HIS A 85 3.50 -24.62 -1.04
N ILE A 86 3.17 -23.76 -0.07
CA ILE A 86 4.14 -22.83 0.52
C ILE A 86 4.93 -23.44 1.68
N LYS A 87 4.32 -24.29 2.50
CA LYS A 87 4.97 -24.87 3.69
C LYS A 87 6.25 -25.64 3.38
N PRO A 88 6.34 -26.48 2.33
CA PRO A 88 7.58 -27.18 2.01
C PRO A 88 8.74 -26.23 1.68
N LYS A 89 8.45 -25.03 1.15
CA LYS A 89 9.45 -24.01 0.79
C LYS A 89 9.87 -23.12 1.96
N ALA A 90 9.12 -23.12 3.06
CA ALA A 90 9.33 -22.23 4.21
C ALA A 90 10.75 -22.33 4.78
N LEU A 91 11.27 -23.55 4.94
CA LEU A 91 12.61 -23.77 5.49
C LEU A 91 13.72 -23.23 4.57
N LEU A 92 13.57 -23.39 3.25
CA LEU A 92 14.50 -22.79 2.29
C LEU A 92 14.45 -21.26 2.38
N TYR A 93 13.25 -20.66 2.42
CA TYR A 93 13.10 -19.21 2.53
C TYR A 93 13.76 -18.65 3.79
N GLU A 94 13.61 -19.34 4.92
CA GLU A 94 14.27 -18.99 6.16
C GLU A 94 15.80 -19.08 6.04
N LYS A 95 16.32 -20.17 5.44
CA LYS A 95 17.78 -20.32 5.21
C LYS A 95 18.34 -19.21 4.32
N ILE A 96 17.63 -18.84 3.25
CA ILE A 96 18.03 -17.74 2.36
C ILE A 96 18.12 -16.43 3.14
N LEU A 97 17.07 -16.07 3.88
CA LEU A 97 17.00 -14.78 4.58
C LEU A 97 17.99 -14.70 5.76
N ASN A 98 18.15 -15.79 6.53
CA ASN A 98 19.12 -15.85 7.63
C ASN A 98 20.57 -15.88 7.14
N ASN A 99 20.83 -16.31 5.89
CA ASN A 99 22.16 -16.38 5.29
C ASN A 99 22.28 -15.46 4.06
N LYS A 100 21.68 -14.26 4.15
CA LYS A 100 21.55 -13.32 3.02
C LYS A 100 22.86 -13.12 2.24
N SER A 101 23.98 -12.85 2.91
CA SER A 101 25.27 -12.63 2.21
C SER A 101 25.70 -13.86 1.41
N ALA A 102 25.67 -15.03 2.02
CA ALA A 102 26.05 -16.28 1.35
C ALA A 102 25.12 -16.60 0.18
N PHE A 103 23.81 -16.33 0.31
CA PHE A 103 22.87 -16.48 -0.79
C PHE A 103 23.15 -15.50 -1.94
N LEU A 104 23.51 -14.24 -1.64
CA LEU A 104 23.85 -13.25 -2.68
C LEU A 104 25.13 -13.62 -3.43
N ASP A 105 26.15 -14.11 -2.73
CA ASP A 105 27.38 -14.60 -3.35
C ASP A 105 27.09 -15.79 -4.27
N PHE A 106 26.25 -16.71 -3.81
CA PHE A 106 25.73 -17.81 -4.63
C PHE A 106 24.94 -17.32 -5.85
N ALA A 107 23.96 -16.42 -5.66
CA ALA A 107 23.04 -15.99 -6.71
C ALA A 107 23.71 -15.20 -7.83
N ARG A 108 24.85 -14.54 -7.56
CA ARG A 108 25.67 -13.89 -8.58
C ARG A 108 26.33 -14.88 -9.54
N LEU A 109 26.43 -16.16 -9.17
CA LEU A 109 27.01 -17.22 -9.97
C LEU A 109 25.92 -18.08 -10.62
N SER A 110 26.34 -18.99 -11.52
CA SER A 110 25.44 -20.01 -12.08
C SER A 110 24.83 -20.87 -10.95
N PRO A 111 23.53 -21.21 -11.01
CA PRO A 111 22.63 -21.10 -12.17
C PRO A 111 21.82 -19.80 -12.26
N LEU A 112 21.80 -18.96 -11.21
CA LEU A 112 20.97 -17.74 -11.19
C LEU A 112 21.61 -16.57 -11.95
N ASN A 113 22.93 -16.40 -11.83
CA ASN A 113 23.74 -15.44 -12.58
C ASN A 113 23.18 -14.00 -12.56
N ILE A 114 22.76 -13.50 -11.40
CA ILE A 114 22.13 -12.16 -11.29
C ILE A 114 23.15 -11.00 -11.29
N LYS A 115 24.45 -11.29 -11.41
CA LYS A 115 25.53 -10.30 -11.26
C LYS A 115 25.35 -9.09 -12.19
N SER A 116 25.05 -9.32 -13.46
CA SER A 116 24.90 -8.25 -14.45
C SER A 116 23.66 -7.38 -14.26
N ALA A 117 22.70 -7.83 -13.45
CA ALA A 117 21.48 -7.09 -13.16
C ALA A 117 21.60 -6.18 -11.92
N LEU A 118 22.68 -6.33 -11.14
CA LEU A 118 22.98 -5.51 -9.98
C LEU A 118 24.09 -4.51 -10.32
N ALA A 119 23.97 -3.28 -9.83
CA ALA A 119 25.05 -2.31 -9.97
C ALA A 119 26.24 -2.67 -9.05
N ASP A 120 27.46 -2.59 -9.58
CA ASP A 120 28.69 -2.98 -8.88
C ASP A 120 28.98 -2.15 -7.61
N LYS A 121 28.33 -0.99 -7.47
CA LYS A 121 28.47 -0.11 -6.29
C LYS A 121 27.89 -0.69 -5.00
N TYR A 122 27.02 -1.70 -5.07
CA TYR A 122 26.36 -2.27 -3.90
C TYR A 122 27.08 -3.52 -3.37
N GLN A 123 27.52 -3.47 -2.11
CA GLN A 123 27.98 -4.64 -1.37
C GLN A 123 26.79 -5.46 -0.83
N ASN A 124 27.03 -6.71 -0.43
CA ASN A 124 25.97 -7.59 0.11
C ASN A 124 25.21 -6.98 1.30
N THR A 125 25.90 -6.20 2.11
CA THR A 125 25.33 -5.48 3.26
C THR A 125 24.31 -4.42 2.82
N ASN A 126 24.52 -3.80 1.65
CA ASN A 126 23.62 -2.80 1.09
C ASN A 126 22.40 -3.42 0.39
N ILE A 127 22.41 -4.71 0.05
CA ILE A 127 21.32 -5.34 -0.71
C ILE A 127 20.13 -5.68 0.21
N GLU A 128 18.94 -5.26 -0.20
CA GLU A 128 17.67 -5.68 0.39
C GLU A 128 17.13 -6.90 -0.37
N LEU A 129 16.84 -7.99 0.35
CA LEU A 129 16.37 -9.23 -0.22
C LEU A 129 14.98 -9.56 0.33
N VAL A 130 14.00 -9.71 -0.57
CA VAL A 130 12.60 -9.97 -0.22
C VAL A 130 12.12 -11.21 -0.96
N ILE A 131 11.36 -12.06 -0.28
CA ILE A 131 10.64 -13.17 -0.90
C ILE A 131 9.16 -12.79 -0.98
N ALA A 132 8.60 -12.78 -2.19
CA ALA A 132 7.20 -12.46 -2.44
C ALA A 132 6.44 -13.71 -2.91
N TYR A 133 5.39 -14.07 -2.18
CA TYR A 133 4.51 -15.18 -2.52
C TYR A 133 3.24 -14.66 -3.18
N CYS A 134 3.14 -14.84 -4.49
CA CYS A 134 2.14 -14.25 -5.37
C CYS A 134 1.00 -15.24 -5.65
N SER A 135 0.00 -15.27 -4.78
CA SER A 135 -1.18 -16.12 -4.95
C SER A 135 -2.28 -15.44 -5.75
N TYR A 136 -2.86 -16.16 -6.71
CA TYR A 136 -4.05 -15.69 -7.43
C TYR A 136 -5.28 -15.62 -6.52
N ASN A 137 -5.36 -16.49 -5.52
CA ASN A 137 -6.44 -16.54 -4.53
C ASN A 137 -5.99 -15.92 -3.20
N THR A 138 -6.95 -15.60 -2.34
CA THR A 138 -6.69 -15.14 -0.97
C THR A 138 -5.89 -16.20 -0.21
N VAL A 139 -4.96 -15.75 0.65
CA VAL A 139 -4.21 -16.65 1.54
C VAL A 139 -4.76 -16.50 2.96
N LYS A 140 -5.11 -17.63 3.58
CA LYS A 140 -5.64 -17.68 4.94
C LYS A 140 -4.63 -17.17 5.97
N VAL A 141 -5.14 -16.52 7.02
CA VAL A 141 -4.33 -15.90 8.09
C VAL A 141 -3.44 -16.95 8.77
N GLU A 142 -3.94 -18.16 9.01
CA GLU A 142 -3.17 -19.24 9.64
C GLU A 142 -1.96 -19.64 8.81
N THR A 143 -2.10 -19.63 7.47
CA THR A 143 -0.98 -19.92 6.56
C THR A 143 0.03 -18.78 6.59
N LYS A 144 -0.43 -17.52 6.69
CA LYS A 144 0.45 -16.34 6.81
C LYS A 144 1.27 -16.37 8.11
N ILE A 145 0.65 -16.77 9.22
CA ILE A 145 1.31 -16.91 10.52
C ILE A 145 2.36 -18.03 10.50
N GLN A 146 2.11 -19.11 9.76
CA GLN A 146 3.03 -20.26 9.68
C GLN A 146 4.26 -20.01 8.81
N VAL A 147 4.20 -19.07 7.86
CA VAL A 147 5.34 -18.69 7.00
C VAL A 147 5.46 -17.15 6.96
N PRO A 148 5.78 -16.51 8.09
CA PRO A 148 5.72 -15.04 8.23
C PRO A 148 6.84 -14.30 7.48
N GLN A 149 7.89 -15.02 7.05
CA GLN A 149 9.07 -14.46 6.42
C GLN A 149 8.85 -14.01 4.95
N VAL A 150 7.69 -14.30 4.36
CA VAL A 150 7.37 -13.89 2.99
C VAL A 150 6.41 -12.70 2.96
N LYS A 151 6.52 -11.90 1.91
CA LYS A 151 5.51 -10.88 1.58
C LYS A 151 4.40 -11.51 0.76
N TYR A 152 3.22 -11.62 1.35
CA TYR A 152 2.05 -12.20 0.69
C TYR A 152 1.45 -11.21 -0.30
N PHE A 153 1.61 -11.52 -1.58
CA PHE A 153 1.03 -10.78 -2.69
C PHE A 153 -0.19 -11.55 -3.21
N ASP A 154 -1.22 -11.65 -2.38
CA ASP A 154 -2.44 -12.41 -2.67
C ASP A 154 -3.47 -11.60 -3.48
N TYR A 155 -4.63 -12.20 -3.78
CA TYR A 155 -5.66 -11.61 -4.63
C TYR A 155 -5.93 -10.13 -4.35
N SER A 156 -6.25 -9.76 -3.11
CA SER A 156 -6.59 -8.38 -2.77
C SER A 156 -5.44 -7.40 -3.00
N VAL A 157 -4.24 -7.79 -2.60
CA VAL A 157 -3.04 -6.93 -2.69
C VAL A 157 -2.63 -6.76 -4.16
N VAL A 158 -2.70 -7.82 -4.96
CA VAL A 158 -2.42 -7.77 -6.41
C VAL A 158 -3.40 -6.86 -7.12
N ARG A 159 -4.69 -6.98 -6.82
CA ARG A 159 -5.73 -6.13 -7.42
C ARG A 159 -5.52 -4.67 -7.04
N TYR A 160 -5.19 -4.39 -5.78
CA TYR A 160 -4.86 -3.06 -5.30
C TYR A 160 -3.71 -2.44 -6.11
N PHE A 161 -2.54 -3.10 -6.11
CA PHE A 161 -1.36 -2.55 -6.78
C PHE A 161 -1.52 -2.50 -8.29
N LYS A 162 -2.25 -3.42 -8.91
CA LYS A 162 -2.62 -3.35 -10.33
C LYS A 162 -3.39 -2.07 -10.67
N ILE A 163 -4.37 -1.69 -9.83
CA ILE A 163 -5.15 -0.47 -10.04
C ILE A 163 -4.27 0.76 -9.82
N LEU A 164 -3.46 0.75 -8.77
CA LEU A 164 -2.56 1.84 -8.42
C LEU A 164 -1.52 2.08 -9.53
N THR A 165 -0.73 1.07 -9.90
CA THR A 165 0.33 1.20 -10.91
C THR A 165 -0.21 1.50 -12.30
N LYS A 166 -1.38 0.98 -12.68
CA LYS A 166 -2.04 1.37 -13.94
C LYS A 166 -2.50 2.83 -13.96
N THR A 167 -2.73 3.42 -12.80
CA THR A 167 -3.23 4.79 -12.68
C THR A 167 -2.11 5.81 -12.51
N VAL A 168 -1.11 5.53 -11.67
CA VAL A 168 -0.04 6.48 -11.30
C VAL A 168 1.37 5.98 -11.64
N ARG A 169 1.50 4.84 -12.32
CA ARG A 169 2.75 4.33 -12.89
C ARG A 169 3.90 4.35 -11.88
N ARG A 170 5.02 5.01 -12.19
CA ARG A 170 6.23 5.01 -11.38
C ARG A 170 6.05 5.74 -10.04
N SER A 171 5.06 6.62 -9.92
CA SER A 171 4.74 7.24 -8.63
C SER A 171 4.13 6.28 -7.61
N ALA A 172 3.78 5.06 -8.00
CA ALA A 172 3.42 4.00 -7.05
C ALA A 172 4.65 3.33 -6.39
N ARG A 173 5.88 3.65 -6.84
CA ARG A 173 7.11 2.98 -6.38
C ARG A 173 7.29 3.05 -4.87
N SER A 174 7.15 4.22 -4.26
CA SER A 174 7.29 4.38 -2.81
C SER A 174 6.33 3.48 -2.04
N GLU A 175 5.10 3.34 -2.55
CA GLU A 175 4.09 2.51 -1.90
C GLU A 175 4.38 1.01 -2.07
N VAL A 176 4.88 0.57 -3.22
CA VAL A 176 5.33 -0.81 -3.44
C VAL A 176 6.55 -1.14 -2.57
N LEU A 177 7.54 -0.24 -2.48
CA LEU A 177 8.73 -0.43 -1.64
C LEU A 177 8.35 -0.54 -0.17
N ALA A 178 7.42 0.30 0.31
CA ALA A 178 6.90 0.21 1.66
C ALA A 178 6.16 -1.12 1.92
N PHE A 179 5.35 -1.60 0.97
CA PHE A 179 4.71 -2.93 1.08
C PHE A 179 5.74 -4.07 1.18
N LEU A 180 6.81 -3.98 0.40
CA LEU A 180 7.92 -4.95 0.46
C LEU A 180 8.73 -4.85 1.76
N GLY A 181 8.51 -3.82 2.59
CA GLY A 181 9.22 -3.61 3.84
C GLY A 181 10.60 -3.00 3.67
N ILE A 182 10.85 -2.30 2.54
CA ILE A 182 12.12 -1.65 2.27
C ILE A 182 12.20 -0.33 3.02
N ASP A 183 13.23 -0.19 3.86
CA ASP A 183 13.54 1.04 4.58
C ASP A 183 14.04 2.11 3.62
N TYR A 184 13.55 3.36 3.79
CA TYR A 184 14.00 4.48 2.99
C TYR A 184 15.52 4.68 3.06
N ASN A 185 16.16 4.71 4.22
CA ASN A 185 17.61 4.90 4.29
C ASN A 185 18.41 3.75 3.66
N ARG A 186 17.79 2.58 3.49
CA ARG A 186 18.43 1.39 2.92
C ARG A 186 18.12 1.19 1.44
N PHE A 187 17.60 2.19 0.73
CA PHE A 187 17.27 2.08 -0.70
C PHE A 187 18.10 3.00 -1.59
N ALA A 188 18.56 2.47 -2.73
CA ALA A 188 19.36 3.15 -3.73
C ALA A 188 20.65 3.76 -3.15
N GLU A 189 21.05 4.95 -3.63
CA GLU A 189 22.23 5.69 -3.16
C GLU A 189 22.27 5.92 -1.65
N ARG A 190 21.10 5.96 -0.99
CA ARG A 190 21.02 6.16 0.47
C ARG A 190 21.61 4.97 1.23
N ALA A 191 21.51 3.75 0.67
CA ALA A 191 22.08 2.55 1.27
C ALA A 191 23.62 2.58 1.35
N LEU A 192 24.26 3.48 0.60
CA LEU A 192 25.71 3.68 0.56
C LEU A 192 26.18 4.76 1.54
N GLN A 193 25.25 5.49 2.16
CA GLN A 193 25.54 6.62 3.03
C GLN A 193 25.09 6.32 4.47
N ASN A 194 25.88 6.75 5.45
CA ASN A 194 25.55 6.59 6.88
C ASN A 194 24.85 7.83 7.47
N ASN A 195 24.29 8.69 6.63
CA ASN A 195 23.61 9.89 7.10
C ASN A 195 22.21 9.53 7.62
N PRO A 196 21.77 10.11 8.75
CA PRO A 196 20.39 9.98 9.19
C PRO A 196 19.43 10.47 8.08
N SER A 197 18.20 9.95 8.06
CA SER A 197 17.19 10.37 7.07
C SER A 197 17.17 11.89 6.94
N PRO A 198 17.38 12.43 5.73
CA PRO A 198 17.35 13.86 5.54
C PRO A 198 15.95 14.37 5.87
N ARG A 199 15.86 15.59 6.39
CA ARG A 199 14.60 16.30 6.56
C ARG A 199 14.54 17.39 5.52
N ASP A 200 13.50 17.35 4.69
CA ASP A 200 13.27 18.43 3.74
C ASP A 200 12.54 19.55 4.47
N ALA A 201 13.11 20.75 4.39
CA ALA A 201 12.59 21.95 5.03
C ALA A 201 11.71 22.74 4.05
N PHE A 202 10.46 22.98 4.42
CA PHE A 202 9.49 23.71 3.59
C PHE A 202 9.04 24.99 4.29
N ARG A 203 9.14 26.12 3.60
CA ARG A 203 8.68 27.41 4.15
C ARG A 203 7.17 27.44 4.26
N GLY A 204 6.68 27.93 5.39
CA GLY A 204 5.27 27.99 5.69
C GLY A 204 4.97 28.82 6.94
N SER A 205 3.89 28.46 7.60
CA SER A 205 3.44 29.03 8.86
C SER A 205 2.86 27.95 9.77
N VAL A 206 2.83 28.26 11.06
CA VAL A 206 2.24 27.43 12.10
C VAL A 206 1.07 28.16 12.73
N LEU A 207 -0.06 27.48 12.84
CA LEU A 207 -1.26 27.98 13.51
C LEU A 207 -1.16 27.67 15.01
N PRO A 208 -1.45 28.63 15.90
CA PRO A 208 -1.48 28.39 17.34
C PRO A 208 -2.54 27.35 17.73
N GLU A 209 -2.21 26.51 18.72
CA GLU A 209 -3.11 25.46 19.23
C GLU A 209 -4.47 26.05 19.66
N ALA A 210 -4.44 27.20 20.36
CA ALA A 210 -5.61 27.93 20.83
C ALA A 210 -6.59 28.37 19.72
N HIS A 211 -6.11 28.53 18.47
CA HIS A 211 -6.96 28.92 17.33
C HIS A 211 -7.40 27.74 16.48
N SER A 212 -6.86 26.54 16.72
CA SER A 212 -7.16 25.35 15.94
C SER A 212 -8.36 24.57 16.48
N ASN A 213 -8.60 24.61 17.80
CA ASN A 213 -9.56 23.76 18.50
C ASN A 213 -9.42 22.25 18.23
N PHE A 214 -8.26 21.80 17.72
CA PHE A 214 -7.92 20.39 17.67
C PHE A 214 -7.55 19.86 19.06
N PRO A 215 -7.58 18.53 19.28
CA PRO A 215 -7.16 17.94 20.54
C PRO A 215 -5.76 18.39 20.97
N SER A 216 -5.52 18.43 22.28
CA SER A 216 -4.27 19.01 22.78
C SER A 216 -3.02 18.31 22.22
N GLY A 217 -2.00 19.09 21.89
CA GLY A 217 -0.74 18.63 21.30
C GLY A 217 -0.76 18.42 19.78
N TYR A 218 -1.93 18.50 19.13
CA TYR A 218 -2.02 18.53 17.67
C TYR A 218 -1.60 19.90 17.15
N LYS A 219 -0.83 19.91 16.07
CA LYS A 219 -0.30 21.15 15.48
C LYS A 219 -0.77 21.27 14.04
N VAL A 220 -1.19 22.46 13.65
CA VAL A 220 -1.60 22.74 12.27
C VAL A 220 -0.57 23.65 11.64
N VAL A 221 -0.07 23.24 10.47
CA VAL A 221 0.90 23.99 9.68
C VAL A 221 0.38 24.20 8.27
N SER A 222 0.74 25.33 7.65
CA SER A 222 0.46 25.59 6.24
C SER A 222 1.77 25.86 5.52
N PHE A 223 2.09 25.11 4.47
CA PHE A 223 3.36 25.25 3.76
C PHE A 223 3.23 24.89 2.29
N TYR A 224 4.21 25.31 1.50
CA TYR A 224 4.30 24.95 0.09
C TYR A 224 5.26 23.78 -0.10
N ILE A 225 4.82 22.74 -0.81
CA ILE A 225 5.64 21.59 -1.19
C ILE A 225 5.56 21.36 -2.69
N HIS A 226 6.68 21.02 -3.31
CA HIS A 226 6.71 20.65 -4.71
C HIS A 226 6.16 19.22 -4.89
N PRO A 227 5.39 18.94 -5.96
CA PRO A 227 4.74 17.64 -6.16
C PRO A 227 5.67 16.43 -6.10
N ALA A 228 6.94 16.54 -6.53
CA ALA A 228 7.88 15.42 -6.47
C ALA A 228 8.18 14.98 -5.01
N ALA A 229 8.40 15.93 -4.10
CA ALA A 229 8.63 15.60 -2.70
C ALA A 229 7.38 15.03 -2.03
N LEU A 230 6.20 15.52 -2.39
CA LEU A 230 4.95 14.98 -1.84
C LEU A 230 4.67 13.57 -2.38
N LEU A 231 4.78 13.33 -3.70
CA LEU A 231 4.52 12.02 -4.31
C LEU A 231 5.43 10.91 -3.80
N SER A 232 6.69 11.22 -3.49
CA SER A 232 7.65 10.23 -2.98
C SER A 232 7.38 9.81 -1.53
N ARG A 233 6.57 10.57 -0.78
CA ARG A 233 6.26 10.38 0.65
C ARG A 233 4.78 10.07 0.92
N ALA A 234 3.90 10.39 -0.03
CA ALA A 234 2.46 10.32 0.16
C ALA A 234 1.96 8.88 0.22
N TYR A 235 1.06 8.62 1.17
CA TYR A 235 0.19 7.45 1.17
C TYR A 235 -1.28 7.88 1.32
N VAL A 236 -2.18 6.95 1.05
CA VAL A 236 -3.62 7.13 1.24
C VAL A 236 -4.15 5.90 1.96
N LEU A 237 -4.87 6.08 3.06
CA LEU A 237 -5.57 4.99 3.75
C LEU A 237 -6.81 4.57 2.96
N ARG A 238 -6.60 3.79 1.91
CA ARG A 238 -7.65 3.32 1.00
C ARG A 238 -8.31 2.08 1.58
N ARG A 239 -9.64 2.08 1.72
CA ARG A 239 -10.45 0.99 2.30
C ARG A 239 -10.05 -0.40 1.80
N ASP A 240 -9.92 -0.51 0.49
CA ASP A 240 -9.60 -1.75 -0.21
C ASP A 240 -8.08 -1.86 -0.49
N GLY A 241 -7.27 -1.31 0.43
CA GLY A 241 -5.81 -1.21 0.39
C GLY A 241 -5.09 -2.47 0.86
N TRP A 242 -3.75 -2.44 0.79
CA TRP A 242 -2.89 -3.55 1.25
C TRP A 242 -2.57 -3.50 2.74
N ARG A 243 -2.79 -2.35 3.40
CA ARG A 243 -2.59 -2.20 4.84
C ARG A 243 -3.70 -2.91 5.62
N ASP A 244 -3.50 -3.08 6.91
CA ASP A 244 -4.53 -3.64 7.79
C ASP A 244 -5.82 -2.83 7.69
N ARG A 245 -6.96 -3.53 7.75
CA ARG A 245 -8.28 -2.93 7.52
C ARG A 245 -8.67 -1.91 8.60
N ASP A 246 -8.03 -1.99 9.76
CA ASP A 246 -8.21 -1.12 10.91
C ASP A 246 -7.78 0.30 10.56
N GLY A 247 -8.72 1.07 9.97
CA GLY A 247 -8.47 2.46 9.63
C GLY A 247 -8.48 2.83 8.16
N LEU A 248 -8.86 1.93 7.26
CA LEU A 248 -8.89 2.23 5.83
C LEU A 248 -10.25 2.80 5.42
N TYR A 249 -10.28 4.06 5.00
CA TYR A 249 -11.54 4.79 4.83
C TYR A 249 -11.68 5.58 3.51
N GLN A 250 -10.63 5.70 2.71
CA GLN A 250 -10.70 6.40 1.42
C GLN A 250 -10.97 5.45 0.26
N ARG A 251 -11.51 6.00 -0.82
CA ARG A 251 -11.75 5.23 -2.04
C ARG A 251 -10.47 5.03 -2.82
N MET A 252 -10.45 3.94 -3.60
CA MET A 252 -9.46 3.76 -4.64
C MET A 252 -9.45 4.93 -5.63
N ILE A 253 -8.23 5.21 -6.10
CA ILE A 253 -7.98 6.22 -7.12
C ILE A 253 -8.66 5.83 -8.43
N VAL A 254 -9.23 6.82 -9.13
CA VAL A 254 -9.97 6.59 -10.39
C VAL A 254 -9.16 7.11 -11.56
N ARG A 255 -8.76 6.22 -12.45
CA ARG A 255 -7.91 6.55 -13.60
C ARG A 255 -8.46 7.66 -14.48
N SER A 256 -9.73 7.59 -14.88
CA SER A 256 -10.36 8.62 -15.72
C SER A 256 -10.33 10.02 -15.08
N LYS A 257 -10.48 10.09 -13.75
CA LYS A 257 -10.36 11.35 -13.00
C LYS A 257 -8.93 11.86 -13.01
N ILE A 258 -7.95 11.00 -12.75
CA ILE A 258 -6.54 11.37 -12.78
C ILE A 258 -6.13 11.87 -14.17
N ASP A 259 -6.52 11.14 -15.22
CA ASP A 259 -6.19 11.52 -16.59
C ASP A 259 -6.84 12.86 -16.97
N SER A 260 -8.08 13.12 -16.53
CA SER A 260 -8.75 14.41 -16.72
C SER A 260 -8.04 15.56 -15.99
N VAL A 261 -7.67 15.36 -14.72
CA VAL A 261 -6.94 16.37 -13.93
C VAL A 261 -5.53 16.60 -14.49
N ARG A 262 -4.84 15.55 -14.95
CA ARG A 262 -3.53 15.65 -15.61
C ARG A 262 -3.65 16.40 -16.94
N LYS A 263 -4.69 16.15 -17.73
CA LYS A 263 -4.95 16.90 -18.97
C LYS A 263 -5.10 18.41 -18.67
N TYR A 264 -5.92 18.76 -17.69
CA TYR A 264 -6.06 20.15 -17.23
C TYR A 264 -4.72 20.77 -16.80
N LEU A 265 -3.91 20.03 -16.05
CA LEU A 265 -2.58 20.47 -15.62
C LEU A 265 -1.66 20.76 -16.82
N ILE A 266 -1.68 19.92 -17.85
CA ILE A 266 -0.86 20.07 -19.06
C ILE A 266 -1.32 21.29 -19.89
N GLU A 267 -2.63 21.45 -20.07
CA GLU A 267 -3.21 22.51 -20.91
C GLU A 267 -3.07 23.88 -20.26
N THR A 268 -3.35 23.99 -18.97
CA THR A 268 -3.33 25.28 -18.28
C THR A 268 -1.95 25.66 -17.77
N ARG A 269 -1.11 24.66 -17.44
CA ARG A 269 0.16 24.83 -16.72
C ARG A 269 0.01 25.62 -15.41
N ARG A 270 -1.21 25.68 -14.86
CA ARG A 270 -1.52 26.35 -13.59
C ARG A 270 -1.38 25.36 -12.45
N VAL A 271 -0.96 25.87 -11.30
CA VAL A 271 -0.92 25.10 -10.07
C VAL A 271 -2.33 25.03 -9.46
N PHE A 272 -2.63 23.95 -8.76
CA PHE A 272 -3.87 23.88 -7.98
C PHE A 272 -3.78 24.84 -6.79
N VAL A 273 -4.69 25.81 -6.74
CA VAL A 273 -4.71 26.83 -5.67
C VAL A 273 -5.36 26.34 -4.37
N ASN A 274 -6.25 25.34 -4.46
CA ASN A 274 -6.87 24.74 -3.29
C ASN A 274 -5.82 23.99 -2.47
N ASN A 275 -5.96 24.00 -1.15
CA ASN A 275 -5.07 23.28 -0.26
C ASN A 275 -5.21 21.75 -0.41
N ILE A 276 -4.10 21.05 -0.19
CA ILE A 276 -4.06 19.60 0.05
C ILE A 276 -4.04 19.41 1.56
N ILE A 277 -4.90 18.54 2.09
CA ILE A 277 -4.97 18.29 3.52
C ILE A 277 -4.22 17.00 3.80
N VAL A 278 -3.23 17.07 4.69
CA VAL A 278 -2.36 15.93 5.00
C VAL A 278 -2.14 15.78 6.50
N THR A 279 -1.77 14.58 6.89
CA THR A 279 -1.14 14.29 8.17
C THR A 279 0.35 14.10 7.98
N LEU A 280 1.10 14.54 8.97
CA LEU A 280 2.56 14.57 8.96
C LEU A 280 3.09 13.62 10.04
N PRO A 281 4.26 13.00 9.81
CA PRO A 281 4.84 12.10 10.80
C PRO A 281 5.21 12.88 12.07
N SER A 282 5.13 12.22 13.23
CA SER A 282 5.45 12.85 14.53
C SER A 282 6.88 13.40 14.59
N GLY A 283 7.80 12.81 13.82
CA GLY A 283 9.16 13.32 13.65
C GLY A 283 9.25 14.68 12.95
N THR A 284 8.17 15.27 12.44
CA THR A 284 8.16 16.60 11.81
C THR A 284 8.53 17.69 12.81
N LYS A 285 9.50 18.54 12.45
CA LYS A 285 9.89 19.70 13.27
C LYS A 285 9.36 20.98 12.64
N VAL A 286 8.96 21.91 13.51
CA VAL A 286 8.64 23.29 13.14
C VAL A 286 9.81 24.14 13.61
N LEU A 287 10.48 24.81 12.68
CA LEU A 287 11.72 25.54 12.93
C LEU A 287 11.52 27.05 12.74
N ASP A 288 12.26 27.85 13.48
CA ASP A 288 12.37 29.30 13.28
C ASP A 288 13.42 29.65 12.20
N ASP A 289 13.67 30.94 12.00
CA ASP A 289 14.62 31.45 11.01
C ASP A 289 16.09 31.12 11.36
N GLN A 290 16.36 30.67 12.59
CA GLN A 290 17.69 30.21 13.03
C GLN A 290 17.78 28.67 13.09
N ASP A 291 16.84 27.96 12.47
CA ASP A 291 16.73 26.49 12.46
C ASP A 291 16.54 25.86 13.86
N ASN A 292 16.13 26.64 14.87
CA ASN A 292 15.80 26.09 16.18
C ASN A 292 14.38 25.55 16.19
N THR A 293 14.16 24.45 16.92
CA THR A 293 12.82 23.88 17.05
C THR A 293 11.94 24.79 17.91
N ILE A 294 10.83 25.21 17.33
CA ILE A 294 9.82 26.02 17.98
C ILE A 294 9.04 25.17 18.98
N ASP A 295 8.94 25.62 20.24
CA ASP A 295 7.94 25.09 21.17
C ASP A 295 6.55 25.60 20.78
N PRO A 296 5.64 24.73 20.32
CA PRO A 296 4.33 25.15 19.83
C PRO A 296 3.45 25.76 20.92
N LYS A 297 3.68 25.45 22.20
CA LYS A 297 2.95 26.04 23.33
C LYS A 297 3.22 27.53 23.48
N THR A 298 4.36 28.00 22.97
CA THR A 298 4.76 29.42 23.03
C THR A 298 4.15 30.24 21.89
N ILE A 299 3.51 29.60 20.92
CA ILE A 299 2.97 30.29 19.75
C ILE A 299 1.59 30.85 20.12
N GLN A 300 1.47 32.18 20.22
CA GLN A 300 0.19 32.86 20.48
C GLN A 300 -0.49 33.38 19.22
N GLN A 301 0.29 33.63 18.16
CA GLN A 301 -0.18 34.13 16.87
C GLN A 301 0.44 33.32 15.74
N THR A 302 -0.29 33.22 14.62
CA THR A 302 0.24 32.60 13.41
C THR A 302 1.53 33.28 13.01
N ARG A 303 2.61 32.50 12.83
CA ARG A 303 3.92 33.03 12.48
C ARG A 303 4.58 32.21 11.37
N PRO A 304 5.47 32.82 10.57
CA PRO A 304 6.32 32.08 9.64
C PRO A 304 7.12 31.00 10.36
N ALA A 305 7.31 29.87 9.68
CA ALA A 305 8.13 28.76 10.17
C ALA A 305 8.63 27.92 9.00
N SER A 306 9.69 27.17 9.24
CA SER A 306 10.18 26.14 8.35
C SER A 306 9.73 24.76 8.85
N ILE A 307 9.03 24.01 7.99
CA ILE A 307 8.45 22.70 8.32
C ILE A 307 9.41 21.63 7.82
N ALA A 308 10.19 21.05 8.73
CA ALA A 308 11.20 20.04 8.43
C ALA A 308 10.60 18.63 8.54
N ILE A 309 10.29 18.04 7.39
CA ILE A 309 9.59 16.75 7.28
C ILE A 309 10.62 15.63 7.02
N PRO A 310 10.61 14.54 7.81
CA PRO A 310 11.41 13.35 7.54
C PRO A 310 11.23 12.81 6.12
N SER A 311 12.34 12.45 5.48
CA SER A 311 12.32 11.74 4.21
C SER A 311 12.15 10.25 4.46
N ASP A 312 10.93 9.77 4.28
CA ASP A 312 10.61 8.35 4.42
C ASP A 312 9.47 7.97 3.46
N PHE A 313 9.44 6.70 3.02
CA PHE A 313 8.36 6.19 2.19
C PHE A 313 7.06 6.20 2.98
N ASN A 314 5.96 6.60 2.33
CA ASN A 314 4.64 6.57 2.96
C ASN A 314 4.58 7.28 4.34
N SER A 315 5.24 8.42 4.48
CA SER A 315 5.29 9.20 5.71
C SER A 315 4.21 10.29 5.80
N ILE A 316 3.69 10.76 4.66
CA ILE A 316 2.66 11.82 4.61
C ILE A 316 1.30 11.19 4.26
N GLY A 317 0.34 11.24 5.18
CA GLY A 317 -1.01 10.71 4.95
C GLY A 317 -1.86 11.74 4.22
N LEU A 318 -2.28 11.47 2.99
CA LEU A 318 -3.19 12.38 2.28
C LEU A 318 -4.62 12.18 2.79
N ILE A 319 -5.24 13.24 3.31
CA ILE A 319 -6.65 13.24 3.74
C ILE A 319 -7.54 13.77 2.62
N ASP A 320 -7.18 14.88 2.00
CA ASP A 320 -7.87 15.41 0.82
C ASP A 320 -6.88 15.84 -0.27
N GLY A 321 -7.33 15.76 -1.53
CA GLY A 321 -6.54 16.20 -2.68
C GLY A 321 -5.79 15.08 -3.40
N GLN A 322 -6.10 13.80 -3.12
CA GLN A 322 -5.43 12.66 -3.77
C GLN A 322 -5.33 12.80 -5.30
N HIS A 323 -6.40 13.23 -5.98
CA HIS A 323 -6.39 13.34 -7.44
C HIS A 323 -5.46 14.46 -7.95
N ARG A 324 -5.32 15.55 -7.18
CA ARG A 324 -4.47 16.69 -7.49
C ARG A 324 -2.99 16.35 -7.29
N VAL A 325 -2.67 15.61 -6.23
CA VAL A 325 -1.29 15.14 -6.00
C VAL A 325 -0.91 14.13 -7.07
N PHE A 326 -1.72 13.08 -7.27
CA PHE A 326 -1.40 12.00 -8.19
C PHE A 326 -1.50 12.38 -9.67
N SER A 327 -2.11 13.50 -10.07
CA SER A 327 -2.06 13.94 -11.48
C SER A 327 -0.66 14.29 -11.96
N TYR A 328 0.26 14.62 -11.04
CA TYR A 328 1.67 14.85 -11.33
C TYR A 328 2.47 13.55 -11.52
N TYR A 329 1.85 12.38 -11.57
CA TYR A 329 2.56 11.09 -11.58
C TYR A 329 3.70 11.00 -12.61
N GLU A 330 4.73 10.20 -12.29
CA GLU A 330 5.87 9.92 -13.15
C GLU A 330 5.55 8.86 -14.22
N GLY A 331 5.82 9.22 -15.47
CA GLY A 331 5.67 8.41 -16.66
C GLY A 331 4.40 8.72 -17.44
N GLY A 332 4.12 7.89 -18.45
CA GLY A 332 2.95 8.07 -19.33
C GLY A 332 3.13 9.21 -20.34
N SER A 333 2.00 9.66 -20.90
CA SER A 333 2.01 10.71 -21.94
C SER A 333 2.42 12.06 -21.36
N ASN A 334 3.10 12.87 -22.18
CA ASN A 334 3.55 14.23 -21.86
C ASN A 334 4.49 14.32 -20.64
N GLU A 335 5.25 13.26 -20.35
CA GLU A 335 6.13 13.23 -19.18
C GLU A 335 7.15 14.38 -19.18
N ALA A 336 7.68 14.81 -20.32
CA ALA A 336 8.61 15.94 -20.38
C ALA A 336 7.99 17.26 -19.86
N VAL A 337 6.70 17.48 -20.10
CA VAL A 337 5.98 18.66 -19.58
C VAL A 337 5.67 18.45 -18.09
N VAL A 338 5.14 17.29 -17.73
CA VAL A 338 4.71 17.04 -16.35
C VAL A 338 5.88 16.95 -15.39
N SER A 339 7.04 16.44 -15.80
CA SER A 339 8.24 16.40 -14.97
C SER A 339 8.71 17.82 -14.59
N ALA A 340 8.71 18.75 -15.55
CA ALA A 340 9.01 20.16 -15.31
C ALA A 340 8.00 20.78 -14.34
N LEU A 341 6.69 20.58 -14.56
CA LEU A 341 5.65 21.09 -13.66
C LEU A 341 5.74 20.47 -12.25
N ARG A 342 6.06 19.17 -12.15
CA ARG A 342 6.22 18.43 -10.89
C ARG A 342 7.39 18.94 -10.05
N ALA A 343 8.43 19.45 -10.69
CA ALA A 343 9.59 20.04 -10.01
C ALA A 343 9.40 21.53 -9.69
N GLN A 344 8.74 22.28 -10.58
CA GLN A 344 8.63 23.74 -10.49
C GLN A 344 7.45 24.23 -9.64
N GLN A 345 6.28 23.59 -9.74
CA GLN A 345 5.07 24.07 -9.08
C GLN A 345 5.06 23.73 -7.59
N ASN A 346 4.28 24.49 -6.82
CA ASN A 346 4.15 24.33 -5.38
C ASN A 346 2.70 24.15 -4.97
N LEU A 347 2.38 23.01 -4.36
CA LEU A 347 1.07 22.74 -3.80
C LEU A 347 1.00 23.34 -2.39
N LEU A 348 -0.05 24.11 -2.12
CA LEU A 348 -0.36 24.56 -0.77
C LEU A 348 -0.86 23.36 0.04
N VAL A 349 -0.22 23.09 1.17
CA VAL A 349 -0.57 22.00 2.07
C VAL A 349 -1.00 22.56 3.41
N THR A 350 -2.11 22.06 3.94
CA THR A 350 -2.47 22.16 5.35
C THR A 350 -2.13 20.82 6.01
N GLY A 351 -1.08 20.83 6.83
CA GLY A 351 -0.56 19.65 7.51
C GLY A 351 -0.97 19.60 8.97
N ILE A 352 -1.34 18.41 9.45
CA ILE A 352 -1.58 18.14 10.86
C ILE A 352 -0.44 17.27 11.40
N ILE A 353 0.24 17.75 12.44
CA ILE A 353 1.30 17.02 13.13
C ILE A 353 0.72 16.46 14.42
N TYR A 354 0.82 15.15 14.60
CA TYR A 354 0.40 14.47 15.81
C TYR A 354 1.38 14.70 16.97
N PRO A 355 0.90 14.71 18.22
CA PRO A 355 1.78 14.57 19.38
C PRO A 355 2.45 13.19 19.36
N GLU A 356 3.64 13.09 19.96
CA GLU A 356 4.39 11.82 20.03
C GLU A 356 3.63 10.74 20.82
N SER A 357 2.79 11.15 21.76
CA SER A 357 1.95 10.28 22.57
C SER A 357 0.75 9.68 21.84
N ALA A 358 0.40 10.17 20.64
CA ALA A 358 -0.77 9.67 19.90
C ALA A 358 -0.55 8.24 19.40
N SER A 359 -1.44 7.33 19.80
CA SER A 359 -1.49 5.94 19.35
C SER A 359 -1.88 5.84 17.86
N ALA A 360 -1.62 4.68 17.25
CA ALA A 360 -2.00 4.45 15.86
C ALA A 360 -3.53 4.51 15.66
N ASP A 361 -4.31 4.00 16.61
CA ASP A 361 -5.78 4.02 16.57
C ASP A 361 -6.34 5.45 16.67
N GLU A 362 -5.80 6.29 17.57
CA GLU A 362 -6.19 7.70 17.67
C GLU A 362 -5.88 8.47 16.38
N LYS A 363 -4.71 8.23 15.78
CA LYS A 363 -4.34 8.85 14.50
C LYS A 363 -5.34 8.47 13.43
N THR A 364 -5.57 7.17 13.25
CA THR A 364 -6.54 6.61 12.31
C THR A 364 -7.95 7.19 12.47
N LYS A 365 -8.48 7.21 13.71
CA LYS A 365 -9.82 7.75 14.00
C LYS A 365 -9.92 9.23 13.65
N PHE A 366 -8.87 9.99 13.97
CA PHE A 366 -8.79 11.40 13.62
C PHE A 366 -8.75 11.61 12.09
N GLU A 367 -7.94 10.84 11.36
CA GLU A 367 -7.85 10.91 9.89
C GLU A 367 -9.18 10.61 9.21
N ALA A 368 -9.85 9.53 9.66
CA ALA A 368 -11.15 9.13 9.14
C ALA A 368 -12.23 10.18 9.45
N GLY A 369 -12.20 10.77 10.65
CA GLY A 369 -13.13 11.84 11.06
C GLY A 369 -12.96 13.10 10.24
N LEU A 370 -11.73 13.59 10.13
CA LEU A 370 -11.42 14.76 9.33
C LEU A 370 -11.81 14.57 7.85
N PHE A 371 -11.53 13.39 7.29
CA PHE A 371 -11.97 13.05 5.93
C PHE A 371 -13.50 13.10 5.78
N LEU A 372 -14.23 12.55 6.77
CA LEU A 372 -15.68 12.57 6.77
C LEU A 372 -16.19 14.01 6.82
N GLU A 373 -15.67 14.85 7.71
CA GLU A 373 -16.08 16.25 7.86
C GLU A 373 -15.89 17.06 6.56
N ILE A 374 -14.75 16.88 5.89
CA ILE A 374 -14.45 17.55 4.62
C ILE A 374 -15.41 17.09 3.51
N ASN A 375 -15.78 15.81 3.49
CA ASN A 375 -16.55 15.20 2.40
C ASN A 375 -18.06 15.05 2.71
N SER A 376 -18.52 15.18 3.95
CA SER A 376 -19.91 14.92 4.34
C SER A 376 -20.86 15.98 3.81
N ASN A 377 -20.38 17.23 3.70
CA ASN A 377 -21.13 18.36 3.15
C ASN A 377 -21.10 18.38 1.61
N GLN A 378 -20.23 17.58 0.99
CA GLN A 378 -20.23 17.35 -0.45
C GLN A 378 -21.13 16.14 -0.72
N SER A 379 -22.17 16.32 -1.53
CA SER A 379 -23.35 15.44 -1.73
C SER A 379 -23.08 14.00 -2.24
N ASN A 380 -21.86 13.48 -2.18
CA ASN A 380 -21.42 12.27 -2.90
C ASN A 380 -20.67 11.21 -2.06
N ALA A 381 -20.67 11.29 -0.72
CA ALA A 381 -20.16 10.19 0.10
C ALA A 381 -21.15 8.99 0.05
N LYS A 382 -20.93 8.04 -0.89
CA LYS A 382 -21.63 6.75 -1.00
C LYS A 382 -21.85 6.11 0.38
N SER A 383 -23.05 5.60 0.65
CA SER A 383 -23.47 4.99 1.93
C SER A 383 -22.44 3.99 2.48
N GLU A 384 -21.89 3.14 1.62
CA GLU A 384 -20.88 2.13 1.98
C GLU A 384 -19.59 2.72 2.58
N LEU A 385 -19.15 3.89 2.09
CA LEU A 385 -17.97 4.58 2.63
C LEU A 385 -18.28 5.19 3.99
N LYS A 386 -19.48 5.77 4.15
CA LYS A 386 -19.94 6.31 5.43
C LYS A 386 -20.06 5.22 6.48
N GLN A 387 -20.55 4.04 6.11
CA GLN A 387 -20.63 2.87 6.99
C GLN A 387 -19.24 2.43 7.46
N ALA A 388 -18.28 2.28 6.54
CA ALA A 388 -16.90 1.90 6.90
C ALA A 388 -16.22 2.94 7.80
N ILE A 389 -16.43 4.24 7.54
CA ILE A 389 -15.93 5.31 8.40
C ILE A 389 -16.58 5.26 9.79
N ASN A 390 -17.90 5.08 9.86
CA ASN A 390 -18.61 5.00 11.14
C ASN A 390 -18.22 3.77 11.95
N GLN A 391 -17.84 2.66 11.33
CA GLN A 391 -17.29 1.48 12.02
C GLN A 391 -16.05 1.86 12.84
N ILE A 392 -15.21 2.76 12.30
CA ILE A 392 -13.99 3.25 12.96
C ILE A 392 -14.30 4.31 14.03
N ILE A 393 -15.11 5.32 13.70
CA ILE A 393 -15.30 6.50 14.56
C ILE A 393 -16.38 6.27 15.62
N ARG A 394 -17.41 5.49 15.28
CA ARG A 394 -18.62 5.29 16.08
C ARG A 394 -19.02 3.80 16.08
N PRO A 395 -18.19 2.92 16.69
CA PRO A 395 -18.36 1.47 16.60
C PRO A 395 -19.69 0.97 17.19
N PHE A 396 -20.28 1.70 18.14
CA PHE A 396 -21.54 1.30 18.80
C PHE A 396 -22.81 1.78 18.09
N LEU A 397 -22.72 2.38 16.89
CA LEU A 397 -23.91 2.63 16.08
C LEU A 397 -24.45 1.30 15.54
N ALA A 398 -25.78 1.18 15.44
CA ALA A 398 -26.41 -0.05 14.91
C ALA A 398 -25.87 -0.45 13.51
N ASP A 399 -25.54 0.53 12.66
CA ASP A 399 -24.95 0.28 11.33
C ASP A 399 -23.51 -0.27 11.43
N SER A 400 -22.73 0.21 12.40
CA SER A 400 -21.36 -0.23 12.67
C SER A 400 -21.35 -1.64 13.22
N ILE A 401 -22.17 -1.92 14.24
CA ILE A 401 -22.34 -3.26 14.82
C ILE A 401 -22.83 -4.24 13.73
N ALA A 402 -23.80 -3.82 12.90
CA ALA A 402 -24.31 -4.65 11.81
C ALA A 402 -23.21 -4.98 10.79
N ARG A 403 -22.28 -4.05 10.58
CA ARG A 403 -21.14 -4.26 9.69
C ARG A 403 -20.14 -5.23 10.30
N ASP A 404 -19.75 -5.04 11.57
CA ASP A 404 -18.82 -5.91 12.28
C ASP A 404 -19.34 -7.36 12.33
N VAL A 405 -20.64 -7.54 12.61
CA VAL A 405 -21.27 -8.87 12.58
C VAL A 405 -21.20 -9.48 11.18
N LEU A 406 -21.48 -8.71 10.13
CA LEU A 406 -21.39 -9.21 8.76
C LEU A 406 -19.96 -9.61 8.38
N ASP A 407 -18.99 -8.78 8.75
CA ASP A 407 -17.58 -9.02 8.48
C ASP A 407 -17.14 -10.30 9.20
N ALA A 408 -17.45 -10.47 10.50
CA ALA A 408 -17.16 -11.68 11.26
C ALA A 408 -17.84 -12.94 10.69
N LEU A 409 -19.12 -12.85 10.30
CA LEU A 409 -19.82 -13.96 9.65
C LEU A 409 -19.21 -14.33 8.30
N ASN A 410 -18.56 -13.38 7.63
CA ASN A 410 -17.98 -13.54 6.31
C ASN A 410 -16.46 -13.82 6.35
N ASP A 411 -15.80 -13.84 7.52
CA ASP A 411 -14.33 -13.83 7.68
C ASP A 411 -13.67 -15.23 7.70
N GLY A 412 -13.83 -16.02 6.64
CA GLY A 412 -13.09 -17.29 6.43
C GLY A 412 -13.48 -18.46 7.35
N THR A 413 -13.95 -18.12 8.55
CA THR A 413 -14.30 -18.99 9.68
C THR A 413 -15.78 -18.87 10.04
N GLY A 414 -16.44 -17.78 9.64
CA GLY A 414 -17.85 -17.53 9.87
C GLY A 414 -18.78 -18.33 8.94
N ALA A 415 -20.04 -18.49 9.39
CA ALA A 415 -21.05 -19.30 8.69
C ALA A 415 -21.40 -18.81 7.27
N LEU A 416 -21.10 -17.55 6.95
CA LEU A 416 -21.34 -16.92 5.66
C LEU A 416 -20.03 -16.65 4.93
N SER A 417 -18.96 -17.42 5.20
CA SER A 417 -17.66 -17.25 4.57
C SER A 417 -17.78 -17.13 3.05
N ASP A 418 -17.16 -16.08 2.52
CA ASP A 418 -17.03 -15.77 1.09
C ASP A 418 -18.36 -15.57 0.35
N LYS A 419 -19.48 -15.38 1.08
CA LYS A 419 -20.78 -15.07 0.48
C LYS A 419 -20.94 -13.60 0.17
N PHE A 420 -20.25 -12.73 0.91
CA PHE A 420 -20.33 -11.28 0.72
C PHE A 420 -19.02 -10.68 0.22
N ALA A 421 -19.15 -9.64 -0.60
CA ALA A 421 -18.03 -8.95 -1.18
C ALA A 421 -17.21 -8.27 -0.07
N ARG A 422 -15.96 -8.67 0.07
CA ARG A 422 -15.00 -8.08 1.01
C ARG A 422 -14.30 -6.88 0.41
N GLN A 423 -14.24 -6.81 -0.91
CA GLN A 423 -13.56 -5.76 -1.66
C GLN A 423 -14.49 -5.15 -2.72
N TYR A 424 -14.33 -3.86 -3.03
CA TYR A 424 -15.21 -3.18 -3.99
C TYR A 424 -15.15 -3.76 -5.42
N PHE A 425 -14.00 -4.33 -5.80
CA PHE A 425 -13.74 -4.88 -7.14
C PHE A 425 -14.25 -6.32 -7.33
N GLU A 426 -14.76 -6.96 -6.28
CA GLU A 426 -15.40 -8.27 -6.39
C GLU A 426 -16.79 -8.12 -7.00
N THR A 427 -17.10 -8.99 -7.97
CA THR A 427 -18.35 -8.93 -8.75
C THR A 427 -19.28 -10.11 -8.50
N GLU A 428 -18.75 -11.26 -8.10
CA GLU A 428 -19.55 -12.47 -7.86
C GLU A 428 -20.24 -12.50 -6.49
N PRO A 429 -19.57 -12.14 -5.37
CA PRO A 429 -20.21 -12.15 -4.05
C PRO A 429 -21.25 -11.04 -3.87
N LEU A 430 -22.18 -11.24 -2.93
CA LEU A 430 -23.26 -10.29 -2.63
C LEU A 430 -22.71 -8.97 -2.05
N LYS A 431 -23.28 -7.85 -2.48
CA LYS A 431 -22.93 -6.53 -1.91
C LYS A 431 -23.48 -6.39 -0.49
N THR A 432 -22.67 -5.79 0.38
CA THR A 432 -22.90 -5.73 1.83
C THR A 432 -23.86 -4.63 2.25
N THR A 433 -23.89 -3.49 1.54
CA THR A 433 -24.61 -2.27 1.96
C THR A 433 -26.08 -2.51 2.32
N SER A 434 -26.83 -3.20 1.46
CA SER A 434 -28.25 -3.47 1.71
C SER A 434 -28.47 -4.46 2.85
N VAL A 435 -27.59 -5.45 3.00
CA VAL A 435 -27.67 -6.44 4.09
C VAL A 435 -27.39 -5.79 5.43
N VAL A 436 -26.38 -4.92 5.50
CA VAL A 436 -26.10 -4.12 6.70
C VAL A 436 -27.29 -3.25 7.03
N SER A 437 -27.75 -2.41 6.08
CA SER A 437 -28.79 -1.41 6.34
C SER A 437 -30.17 -1.99 6.65
N TYR A 438 -30.58 -3.07 5.98
CA TYR A 438 -31.94 -3.59 6.05
C TYR A 438 -32.05 -4.97 6.71
N GLY A 439 -31.01 -5.80 6.60
CA GLY A 439 -31.02 -7.16 7.18
C GLY A 439 -30.56 -7.17 8.63
N LEU A 440 -29.33 -6.71 8.89
CA LEU A 440 -28.67 -6.85 10.18
C LEU A 440 -28.95 -5.70 11.14
N ARG A 441 -28.99 -4.46 10.66
CA ARG A 441 -29.23 -3.28 11.49
C ARG A 441 -30.45 -3.39 12.41
N PRO A 442 -31.63 -3.89 11.98
CA PRO A 442 -32.77 -4.07 12.88
C PRO A 442 -32.51 -5.08 14.00
N LEU A 443 -31.73 -6.13 13.72
CA LEU A 443 -31.43 -7.22 14.65
C LEU A 443 -30.41 -6.82 15.72
N VAL A 444 -29.42 -6.00 15.34
CA VAL A 444 -28.33 -5.59 16.24
C VAL A 444 -28.56 -4.22 16.88
N ARG A 445 -29.73 -3.62 16.72
CA ARG A 445 -30.03 -2.33 17.34
C ARG A 445 -30.40 -2.56 18.83
N PRO A 446 -29.58 -2.09 19.80
CA PRO A 446 -29.79 -2.44 21.22
C PRO A 446 -31.15 -2.03 21.77
N THR A 447 -31.73 -0.96 21.24
CA THR A 447 -33.02 -0.40 21.68
C THR A 447 -34.24 -0.97 20.94
N SER A 448 -34.07 -1.93 20.03
CA SER A 448 -35.17 -2.47 19.21
C SER A 448 -35.87 -3.63 19.91
N SER A 449 -37.20 -3.67 19.88
CA SER A 449 -37.99 -4.82 20.36
C SER A 449 -37.81 -6.08 19.51
N SER A 450 -37.30 -5.94 18.29
CA SER A 450 -36.94 -7.05 17.40
C SER A 450 -35.46 -7.40 17.46
N SER A 451 -34.73 -6.85 18.44
CA SER A 451 -33.29 -7.09 18.53
C SER A 451 -32.98 -8.50 19.03
N ALA A 452 -31.95 -9.11 18.43
CA ALA A 452 -31.38 -10.35 18.92
C ALA A 452 -30.84 -10.23 20.35
N PHE A 453 -30.49 -9.02 20.81
CA PHE A 453 -30.11 -8.75 22.20
C PHE A 453 -31.21 -9.06 23.22
N GLN A 454 -32.48 -9.10 22.80
CA GLN A 454 -33.59 -9.47 23.69
C GLN A 454 -33.64 -10.97 24.02
N VAL A 455 -33.00 -11.79 23.19
CA VAL A 455 -33.02 -13.26 23.28
C VAL A 455 -31.69 -13.82 23.82
N MET A 456 -30.66 -12.97 23.93
CA MET A 456 -29.40 -13.33 24.55
C MET A 456 -29.52 -13.15 26.07
N ASP A 457 -29.58 -14.27 26.79
CA ASP A 457 -29.57 -14.27 28.26
C ASP A 457 -28.21 -13.76 28.76
N ARG A 458 -28.16 -12.44 28.98
CA ARG A 458 -27.08 -11.57 29.47
C ARG A 458 -26.13 -11.00 28.40
N PRO A 459 -25.88 -9.67 28.42
CA PRO A 459 -24.90 -9.01 27.56
C PRO A 459 -23.45 -9.36 27.90
#